data_AF-A0A967NYX0-F1
#
_entry.id   AF-A0A967NYX0-F1
#
_cell.length_a   1.000
_cell.length_b   1.000
_cell.length_c   1.000
_cell.angle_alpha   90.00
_cell.angle_beta   90.00
_cell.angle_gamma   90.00
#
_symmetry.space_group_name_H-M   'P 1'
#
loop_
_entity.id
_entity.type
_entity.pdbx_description
1 polymer ?
#
loop_
_entity_poly.entity_id
_entity_poly.type
_entity_poly.pdbx_seq_one_letter_code
_entity_poly.pdbx_strand_id
1 'polypeptide(L)'
;PWSAQADPDTVYISDTLRVGVRSEPDSRAIPIGVVMTGMKLEVLDRQDNFIRIRTEKGLTGWIKDIYALEKPPAVIQLKQLRASQAMVTSGMEELQQTVKVLEETNTSLNEQ
;
A
#
# COMPACT_ATOMS: atom_id res chain seq x y z
N PRO A 1 -36.87 -19.62 -29.13
CA PRO A 1 -36.31 -19.50 -27.76
C PRO A 1 -34.80 -19.70 -27.77
N TRP A 2 -34.03 -18.61 -27.66
CA TRP A 2 -32.58 -18.66 -27.53
C TRP A 2 -32.23 -18.60 -26.04
N SER A 3 -31.69 -19.69 -25.51
CA SER A 3 -31.18 -19.77 -24.15
C SER A 3 -29.86 -19.00 -24.09
N ALA A 4 -29.83 -17.88 -23.37
CA ALA A 4 -28.57 -17.21 -23.04
C ALA A 4 -27.81 -18.11 -22.07
N GLN A 5 -26.73 -18.72 -22.55
CA GLN A 5 -25.80 -19.46 -21.71
C GLN A 5 -24.95 -18.43 -20.97
N ALA A 6 -25.14 -18.29 -19.66
CA ALA A 6 -24.31 -17.40 -18.84
C ALA A 6 -22.87 -17.91 -18.84
N ASP A 7 -21.90 -17.02 -19.09
CA ASP A 7 -20.48 -17.31 -18.89
C ASP A 7 -20.25 -17.66 -17.41
N PRO A 8 -19.39 -18.64 -17.10
CA PRO A 8 -19.10 -19.00 -15.71
C PRO A 8 -18.48 -17.81 -14.95
N ASP A 9 -19.05 -17.50 -13.79
CA ASP A 9 -18.54 -16.46 -12.89
C ASP A 9 -17.09 -16.78 -12.49
N THR A 10 -16.14 -16.06 -13.07
CA THR A 10 -14.71 -16.22 -12.77
C THR A 10 -14.38 -15.52 -11.46
N VAL A 11 -13.74 -16.22 -10.53
CA VAL A 11 -13.30 -15.70 -9.23
C VAL A 11 -11.77 -15.73 -9.10
N TYR A 12 -11.22 -14.81 -8.30
CA TYR A 12 -9.79 -14.71 -8.01
C TYR A 12 -9.55 -14.79 -6.49
N ILE A 13 -8.41 -15.34 -6.08
CA ILE A 13 -8.02 -15.41 -4.66
C ILE A 13 -7.43 -14.08 -4.22
N SER A 14 -7.87 -13.58 -3.06
CA SER A 14 -7.32 -12.37 -2.45
C SER A 14 -5.93 -12.61 -1.87
N ASP A 15 -5.03 -11.65 -2.06
CA ASP A 15 -3.70 -11.58 -1.47
C ASP A 15 -3.68 -10.98 -0.04
N THR A 16 -4.84 -10.90 0.61
CA THR A 16 -4.97 -10.35 1.97
C THR A 16 -4.56 -11.38 3.01
N LEU A 17 -3.44 -11.14 3.69
CA LEU A 17 -2.96 -11.95 4.80
C LEU A 17 -3.43 -11.36 6.13
N ARG A 18 -3.91 -12.23 7.03
CA ARG A 18 -4.22 -11.90 8.43
C ARG A 18 -3.31 -12.71 9.34
N VAL A 19 -2.51 -12.02 10.15
CA VAL A 19 -1.53 -12.64 11.04
C VAL A 19 -1.92 -12.36 12.49
N GLY A 20 -2.08 -13.42 13.28
CA GLY A 20 -2.34 -13.30 14.71
C GLY A 20 -1.11 -12.83 15.46
N VAL A 21 -1.26 -11.79 16.28
CA VAL A 21 -0.27 -11.31 17.24
C VAL A 21 -0.45 -12.09 18.54
N ARG A 22 0.62 -12.68 19.07
CA ARG A 22 0.58 -13.55 20.25
C ARG A 22 1.35 -12.90 21.41
N SER A 23 1.05 -13.30 22.65
CA SER A 23 1.77 -12.80 23.84
C SER A 23 3.20 -13.35 23.94
N GLU A 24 3.44 -14.54 23.39
CA GLU A 24 4.69 -15.29 23.45
C GLU A 24 5.08 -15.82 22.06
N PRO A 25 6.37 -16.10 21.80
CA PRO A 25 6.84 -16.70 20.55
C PRO A 25 6.49 -18.21 20.46
N ASP A 26 5.23 -18.58 20.71
CA ASP A 26 4.71 -19.95 20.57
C ASP A 26 3.56 -19.96 19.55
N SER A 27 3.59 -20.91 18.62
CA SER A 27 2.51 -21.13 17.66
C SER A 27 1.19 -21.56 18.31
N ARG A 28 1.23 -22.11 19.53
CA ARG A 28 0.07 -22.56 20.30
C ARG A 28 -0.56 -21.47 21.15
N ALA A 29 0.15 -20.37 21.44
CA ALA A 29 -0.36 -19.28 22.28
C ALA A 29 -1.53 -18.57 21.60
N ILE A 30 -2.64 -18.32 22.31
CA ILE A 30 -3.83 -17.70 21.68
C ILE A 30 -3.49 -16.28 21.17
N PRO A 31 -3.89 -15.90 19.93
CA PRO A 31 -3.68 -14.54 19.46
C PRO A 31 -4.40 -13.51 20.33
N ILE A 32 -3.67 -12.50 20.77
CA ILE A 32 -4.17 -11.33 21.53
C ILE A 32 -4.57 -10.17 20.60
N GLY A 33 -4.26 -10.29 19.30
CA GLY A 33 -4.62 -9.31 18.28
C GLY A 33 -4.33 -9.83 16.88
N VAL A 34 -4.56 -8.98 15.88
CA VAL A 34 -4.35 -9.33 14.47
C VAL A 34 -3.73 -8.14 13.74
N VAL A 35 -2.75 -8.42 12.90
CA VAL A 35 -2.20 -7.48 11.91
C VAL A 35 -2.49 -8.00 10.51
N MET A 36 -2.51 -7.11 9.52
CA MET A 36 -2.90 -7.41 8.15
C MET A 36 -1.83 -6.94 7.15
N THR A 37 -1.88 -7.47 5.92
CA THR A 37 -1.02 -7.04 4.81
C THR A 37 -0.95 -5.52 4.70
N GLY A 38 0.29 -5.00 4.56
CA GLY A 38 0.54 -3.58 4.35
C GLY A 38 0.57 -2.73 5.62
N MET A 39 0.24 -3.29 6.80
CA MET A 39 0.46 -2.59 8.06
C MET A 39 1.96 -2.39 8.32
N LYS A 40 2.35 -1.15 8.65
CA LYS A 40 3.71 -0.85 9.09
C LYS A 40 3.88 -1.27 10.55
N LEU A 41 4.91 -2.06 10.82
CA LEU A 41 5.21 -2.60 12.13
C LEU A 41 6.64 -2.22 12.53
N GLU A 42 6.82 -1.86 13.78
CA GLU A 42 8.15 -1.69 14.37
C GLU A 42 8.61 -3.02 14.93
N VAL A 43 9.80 -3.49 14.56
CA VAL A 43 10.41 -4.71 15.12
C VAL A 43 11.16 -4.32 16.38
N LEU A 44 10.75 -4.89 17.52
CA LEU A 44 11.36 -4.67 18.82
C LEU A 44 12.38 -5.75 19.17
N ASP A 45 12.14 -6.98 18.72
CA ASP A 45 12.99 -8.14 19.03
C ASP A 45 12.82 -9.26 18.00
N ARG A 46 13.77 -10.20 17.95
CA ARG A 46 13.74 -11.39 17.10
C ARG A 46 14.19 -12.61 17.91
N GLN A 47 13.38 -13.66 17.91
CA GLN A 47 13.67 -14.90 18.61
C GLN A 47 13.16 -16.09 17.77
N ASP A 48 14.07 -17.01 17.45
CA ASP A 48 13.78 -18.17 16.59
C ASP A 48 13.07 -17.75 15.29
N ASN A 49 11.87 -18.29 15.02
CA ASN A 49 11.05 -17.97 13.85
C ASN A 49 9.97 -16.91 14.16
N PHE A 50 10.19 -16.10 15.19
CA PHE A 50 9.27 -15.06 15.63
C PHE A 50 9.96 -13.71 15.73
N ILE A 51 9.17 -12.69 15.49
CA ILE A 51 9.56 -11.30 15.74
C ILE A 51 8.56 -10.65 16.67
N ARG A 52 9.07 -9.91 17.64
CA ARG A 52 8.25 -9.07 18.51
C ARG A 52 8.05 -7.75 17.81
N ILE A 53 6.80 -7.37 17.61
CA ILE A 53 6.41 -6.16 16.91
C ILE A 53 5.67 -5.20 17.82
N ARG A 54 5.64 -3.93 17.42
CA ARG A 54 4.72 -2.90 17.91
C ARG A 54 4.00 -2.26 16.73
N THR A 55 2.67 -2.20 16.82
CA THR A 55 1.82 -1.49 15.85
C THR A 55 1.76 0.00 16.19
N GLU A 56 1.35 0.84 15.23
CA GLU A 56 1.14 2.29 15.46
C GLU A 56 0.11 2.58 16.57
N LYS A 57 -0.84 1.67 16.79
CA LYS A 57 -1.84 1.77 17.87
C LYS A 57 -1.32 1.28 19.23
N GLY A 58 -0.04 0.90 19.33
CA GLY A 58 0.61 0.46 20.56
C GLY A 58 0.49 -1.03 20.88
N LEU A 59 -0.29 -1.83 20.12
CA LEU A 59 -0.33 -3.29 20.31
C LEU A 59 1.08 -3.88 20.12
N THR A 60 1.56 -4.59 21.15
CA THR A 60 2.86 -5.24 21.16
C THR A 60 2.70 -6.75 21.35
N GLY A 61 3.44 -7.54 20.59
CA GLY A 61 3.43 -9.00 20.71
C GLY A 61 4.23 -9.68 19.60
N TRP A 62 4.12 -11.00 19.52
CA TRP A 62 4.91 -11.84 18.62
C TRP A 62 4.13 -12.28 17.40
N ILE A 63 4.77 -12.27 16.24
CA ILE A 63 4.28 -12.86 15.00
C ILE A 63 5.35 -13.75 14.39
N LYS A 64 4.97 -14.69 13.52
CA LYS A 64 5.97 -15.46 12.76
C LYS A 64 6.68 -14.55 11.77
N ASP A 65 8.00 -14.69 11.71
CA ASP A 65 8.88 -13.92 10.84
C ASP A 65 8.59 -14.12 9.34
N ILE A 66 8.14 -15.31 8.95
CA ILE A 66 7.79 -15.68 7.55
C ILE A 66 6.74 -14.77 6.91
N TYR A 67 5.99 -14.00 7.71
CA TYR A 67 4.96 -13.09 7.24
C TYR A 67 5.42 -11.63 7.17
N ALA A 68 6.64 -11.34 7.65
CA ALA A 68 7.19 -9.99 7.67
C ALA A 68 8.08 -9.77 6.44
N LEU A 69 7.83 -8.67 5.76
CA LEU A 69 8.67 -8.19 4.66
C LEU A 69 9.34 -6.89 5.06
N GLU A 70 10.60 -6.72 4.69
CA GLU A 70 11.33 -5.46 4.89
C GLU A 70 10.78 -4.32 4.02
N LYS A 71 10.28 -4.68 2.84
CA LYS A 71 9.71 -3.74 1.87
C LYS A 71 8.19 -3.88 1.83
N PRO A 72 7.45 -2.79 1.57
CA PRO A 72 6.01 -2.85 1.41
C PRO A 72 5.59 -3.87 0.33
N PRO A 73 4.49 -4.61 0.52
CA PRO A 73 3.94 -5.49 -0.51
C PRO A 73 3.64 -4.77 -1.82
N ALA A 74 3.63 -5.51 -2.93
CA ALA A 74 3.42 -4.97 -4.28
C ALA A 74 2.13 -4.14 -4.41
N VAL A 75 1.04 -4.55 -3.75
CA VAL A 75 -0.24 -3.80 -3.74
C VAL A 75 -0.09 -2.39 -3.15
N ILE A 76 0.75 -2.24 -2.12
CA ILE A 76 1.04 -0.94 -1.49
C ILE A 76 1.92 -0.10 -2.42
N GLN A 77 2.96 -0.70 -3.01
CA GLN A 77 3.83 -0.03 -3.97
C GLN A 77 3.05 0.45 -5.19
N LEU A 78 2.13 -0.36 -5.73
CA LEU A 78 1.29 0.00 -6.87
C LEU A 78 0.36 1.17 -6.54
N LYS A 79 -0.23 1.16 -5.34
CA LYS A 79 -1.07 2.27 -4.87
C LYS A 79 -0.26 3.56 -4.77
N GLN A 80 0.95 3.50 -4.22
CA GLN A 80 1.87 4.64 -4.13
C GLN A 80 2.28 5.14 -5.51
N LEU A 81 2.66 4.25 -6.43
CA LEU A 81 3.05 4.60 -7.79
C LEU A 81 1.93 5.31 -8.54
N ARG A 82 0.70 4.80 -8.44
CA ARG A 82 -0.49 5.45 -9.05
C ARG A 82 -0.74 6.84 -8.48
N ALA A 83 -0.57 7.02 -7.17
CA ALA A 83 -0.69 8.33 -6.54
C ALA A 83 0.40 9.30 -7.03
N SER A 84 1.65 8.85 -7.15
CA SER A 84 2.74 9.65 -7.69
C SER A 84 2.51 10.01 -9.17
N GLN A 85 2.00 9.09 -9.99
CA GLN A 85 1.66 9.37 -11.38
C GLN A 85 0.60 10.47 -11.48
N ALA A 86 -0.49 10.36 -10.71
CA ALA A 86 -1.54 11.39 -10.71
C ALA A 86 -0.98 12.76 -10.32
N MET A 87 -0.11 12.82 -9.29
CA MET A 87 0.52 14.06 -8.86
C MET A 87 1.43 14.66 -9.93
N VAL A 88 2.24 13.84 -10.60
CA VAL A 88 3.13 14.29 -11.69
C VAL A 88 2.33 14.81 -12.87
N THR A 89 1.24 14.14 -13.25
CA THR A 89 0.38 14.60 -14.34
C THR A 89 -0.23 15.97 -14.03
N SER A 90 -0.75 16.18 -12.82
CA SER A 90 -1.29 17.49 -12.43
C SER A 90 -0.24 18.59 -12.42
N GLY A 91 0.99 18.31 -11.98
CA GLY A 91 2.09 19.28 -12.04
C GLY A 91 2.53 19.63 -13.47
N MET A 92 2.47 18.66 -14.40
CA MET A 92 2.72 18.92 -15.82
C MET A 92 1.67 19.85 -16.42
N GLU A 93 0.39 19.66 -16.10
CA GLU A 93 -0.69 20.53 -16.57
C GLU A 93 -0.52 21.97 -16.07
N GLU A 94 -0.20 22.15 -14.79
CA GLU A 94 0.06 23.46 -14.19
C GLU A 94 1.27 24.16 -14.84
N LEU A 95 2.35 23.41 -15.07
CA LEU A 95 3.54 23.95 -15.74
C LEU A 95 3.23 24.34 -17.19
N GLN A 96 2.45 23.55 -17.93
CA GLN A 96 2.01 23.88 -19.28
C GLN A 96 1.16 25.15 -19.32
N GLN A 97 0.22 25.32 -18.37
CA GLN A 97 -0.55 26.56 -18.27
C GLN A 97 0.34 27.76 -17.97
N THR A 98 1.29 27.60 -17.05
CA THR A 98 2.25 28.66 -16.70
C THR A 98 3.09 29.07 -17.91
N VAL A 99 3.62 28.10 -18.66
CA VAL A 99 4.38 28.37 -19.90
C VAL A 99 3.53 29.13 -20.90
N LYS A 100 2.28 28.70 -21.13
CA LYS A 100 1.36 29.37 -22.06
C LYS A 100 1.12 30.83 -21.67
N VAL A 101 0.84 31.09 -20.39
CA VAL A 101 0.62 32.46 -19.88
C VAL A 101 1.89 33.31 -20.03
N LEU A 102 3.07 32.74 -19.77
CA LEU A 102 4.34 33.44 -19.95
C LEU A 102 4.63 33.76 -21.42
N GLU A 103 4.32 32.85 -22.34
CA GLU A 103 4.45 33.08 -23.79
C GLU A 103 3.51 34.18 -24.27
N GLU A 104 2.24 34.16 -23.84
CA GLU A 104 1.25 35.20 -24.13
C GLU A 104 1.69 36.57 -23.55
N THR A 105 2.20 36.57 -22.32
CA THR A 105 2.69 37.79 -21.66
C THR A 105 3.92 38.37 -22.37
N ASN A 106 4.90 37.53 -22.74
CA ASN A 106 6.08 37.97 -23.47
C ASN A 106 5.73 38.51 -24.86
N THR A 107 4.78 37.89 -25.56
CA THR A 107 4.32 38.34 -26.87
C THR A 107 3.68 39.73 -26.77
N SER A 108 2.73 39.91 -25.84
CA SER A 108 2.04 41.20 -25.66
C SER A 108 2.94 42.35 -25.20
N LEU A 109 4.02 42.05 -24.46
CA LEU A 109 5.02 43.05 -24.06
C LEU A 109 5.97 43.45 -25.18
N ASN A 110 6.23 42.56 -26.15
CA ASN A 110 7.15 42.81 -27.26
C ASN A 110 6.45 43.43 -28.49
N GLU A 111 5.12 43.49 -28.48
CA GLU A 111 4.29 44.20 -29.48
C GLU A 111 3.94 45.65 -29.07
N GLN A 112 4.38 46.09 -27.88
CA GLN A 112 4.31 47.48 -27.41
C GLN A 112 5.62 48.24 -27.67
#